data_AF-Q28534-F1
#
_entry.id   AF-Q28534-F1
#
_cell.length_a   1.000
_cell.length_b   1.000
_cell.length_c   1.000
_cell.angle_alpha   90.00
_cell.angle_beta   90.00
_cell.angle_gamma   90.00
#
_symmetry.space_group_name_H-M   'P 1'
#
loop_
_entity.id
_entity.type
_entity.pdbx_description
1 polymer ?
#
loop_
_entity_poly.entity_id
_entity_poly.type
_entity_poly.pdbx_seq_one_letter_code
_entity_poly.pdbx_strand_id
1 'polypeptide(L)'
;FTPSFTWDEIVDTFGEGAFGKVVECIDHKAGGRHVAVKIVKNVDRYCEAARSEIQVLEHLNTTDPSSTFRCVQMLEWFEHHGHSC
;
A
#
# COMPACT_ATOMS: atom_id res chain seq x y z
N PHE A 1 -21.21 -3.21 4.85
CA PHE A 1 -20.11 -3.99 4.25
C PHE A 1 -18.83 -3.19 4.42
N THR A 2 -18.14 -3.39 5.54
CA THR A 2 -16.84 -2.78 5.83
C THR A 2 -15.89 -3.94 6.09
N PRO A 3 -14.85 -4.19 5.26
CA PRO A 3 -13.81 -5.11 5.69
C PRO A 3 -13.04 -4.39 6.79
N SER A 4 -13.25 -4.87 8.01
CA SER A 4 -12.56 -4.46 9.22
C SER A 4 -11.06 -4.71 9.12
N PHE A 5 -10.33 -3.73 9.60
CA PHE A 5 -8.88 -3.56 9.64
C PHE A 5 -8.21 -4.48 10.66
N THR A 6 -8.36 -5.80 10.49
CA THR A 6 -7.89 -6.79 11.49
C THR A 6 -6.80 -7.73 10.97
N TRP A 7 -6.14 -7.42 9.85
CA TRP A 7 -5.17 -8.33 9.24
C TRP A 7 -3.72 -7.85 9.30
N ASP A 8 -3.52 -6.53 9.34
CA ASP A 8 -2.19 -5.92 9.34
C ASP A 8 -1.93 -5.24 10.68
N GLU A 9 -0.88 -5.68 11.37
CA GLU A 9 -0.42 -5.09 12.63
C GLU A 9 0.75 -4.15 12.35
N ILE A 10 0.62 -2.86 12.69
CA ILE A 10 1.69 -1.88 12.51
C ILE A 10 2.81 -2.17 13.52
N VAL A 11 4.03 -2.38 13.02
CA VAL A 11 5.22 -2.66 13.83
C VAL A 11 6.06 -1.40 14.02
N ASP A 12 6.40 -0.73 12.91
CA ASP A 12 7.27 0.44 12.92
C ASP A 12 6.92 1.43 11.80
N THR A 13 7.53 2.61 11.83
CA THR A 13 7.42 3.62 10.79
C THR A 13 8.66 3.62 9.93
N PHE A 14 8.52 3.23 8.66
CA PHE A 14 9.61 3.34 7.68
C PHE A 14 9.83 4.77 7.18
N GLY A 15 8.79 5.61 7.15
CA GLY A 15 8.96 7.02 6.80
C GLY A 15 7.67 7.83 6.80
N GLU A 16 7.84 9.15 6.83
CA GLU A 16 6.73 10.11 6.78
C GLU A 16 7.10 11.26 5.83
N GLY A 17 6.12 11.75 5.06
CA GLY A 17 6.33 12.83 4.11
C GLY A 17 5.07 13.63 3.80
N ALA A 18 5.17 14.52 2.81
CA ALA A 18 4.07 15.38 2.39
C ALA A 18 2.81 14.57 2.02
N PHE A 19 3.01 13.47 1.30
CA PHE A 19 1.95 12.62 0.74
C PHE A 19 1.26 11.69 1.76
N GLY A 20 1.94 11.37 2.87
CA GLY A 20 1.48 10.32 3.77
C GLY A 20 2.58 9.71 4.60
N LYS A 21 2.34 8.49 5.07
CA LYS A 21 3.22 7.72 5.94
C LYS A 21 3.40 6.31 5.38
N VAL A 22 4.59 5.76 5.49
CA VAL A 22 4.87 4.35 5.19
C VAL A 22 5.20 3.67 6.50
N VAL A 23 4.48 2.58 6.79
CA VAL A 23 4.65 1.78 7.99
C VAL A 23 5.02 0.35 7.63
N GLU A 24 5.79 -0.28 8.51
CA GLU A 24 5.97 -1.72 8.51
C GLU A 24 4.73 -2.35 9.14
N CYS A 25 4.15 -3.34 8.48
CA CYS A 25 3.06 -4.13 9.01
C CYS A 25 3.38 -5.62 8.96
N ILE A 26 2.81 -6.39 9.88
CA ILE A 26 2.75 -7.85 9.81
C ILE A 26 1.41 -8.25 9.21
N ASP A 27 1.44 -8.83 8.01
CA ASP A 27 0.30 -9.42 7.31
C ASP A 27 0.03 -10.82 7.90
N HIS A 28 -0.97 -10.89 8.78
CA HIS A 28 -1.37 -12.11 9.48
C HIS A 28 -2.02 -13.14 8.54
N LYS A 29 -2.54 -12.74 7.36
CA LYS A 29 -3.09 -13.68 6.37
C LYS A 29 -2.00 -14.37 5.56
N ALA A 30 -0.90 -13.68 5.30
CA ALA A 30 0.26 -14.24 4.60
C ALA A 30 1.27 -14.92 5.56
N GLY A 31 0.79 -15.44 6.70
CA GLY A 31 1.63 -16.19 7.65
C GLY A 31 2.58 -15.32 8.46
N GLY A 32 2.22 -14.06 8.73
CA GLY A 32 3.04 -13.13 9.50
C GLY A 32 4.14 -12.47 8.66
N ARG A 33 3.93 -12.33 7.35
CA ARG A 33 4.90 -11.70 6.45
C ARG A 33 4.97 -10.20 6.75
N HIS A 34 6.18 -9.68 6.83
CA HIS A 34 6.41 -8.23 6.94
C HIS A 34 6.17 -7.56 5.58
N VAL A 35 5.35 -6.50 5.58
CA VAL A 35 4.98 -5.73 4.41
C VAL A 35 5.12 -4.22 4.71
N ALA A 36 5.29 -3.42 3.66
CA ALA A 36 5.24 -1.97 3.78
C ALA A 36 3.86 -1.47 3.33
N VAL A 37 3.14 -0.76 4.20
CA VAL A 37 1.84 -0.15 3.88
C VAL A 37 2.00 1.35 3.74
N LYS A 38 1.56 1.90 2.60
CA LYS A 38 1.66 3.33 2.29
C LYS A 38 0.32 4.01 2.55
N ILE A 39 0.19 4.65 3.71
CA ILE A 39 -1.03 5.36 4.11
C ILE A 39 -1.00 6.78 3.52
N VAL A 40 -1.85 7.02 2.53
CA VAL A 40 -1.96 8.34 1.85
C VAL A 40 -2.89 9.25 2.66
N LYS A 41 -2.52 10.53 2.80
CA LYS A 41 -3.38 11.53 3.45
C LYS A 41 -4.69 11.68 2.68
N ASN A 42 -5.82 11.75 3.38
CA ASN A 42 -7.14 11.98 2.80
C ASN A 42 -7.30 13.44 2.33
N VAL A 43 -6.60 13.78 1.25
CA VAL A 43 -6.64 15.07 0.56
C VAL A 43 -6.75 14.75 -0.92
N ASP A 44 -7.76 15.31 -1.59
CA ASP A 44 -8.15 14.95 -2.97
C ASP A 44 -6.97 14.84 -3.93
N ARG A 45 -6.06 15.82 -3.92
CA ARG A 45 -4.87 15.84 -4.76
C ARG A 45 -3.95 14.63 -4.54
N TYR A 46 -3.80 14.18 -3.29
CA TYR A 46 -2.96 13.03 -2.96
C TYR A 46 -3.69 11.72 -3.25
N CYS A 47 -5.01 11.67 -3.06
CA CYS A 47 -5.83 10.53 -3.43
C CYS A 47 -5.83 10.30 -4.97
N GLU A 48 -5.90 11.38 -5.76
CA GLU A 48 -5.77 11.30 -7.23
C GLU A 48 -4.39 10.76 -7.64
N ALA A 49 -3.32 11.25 -7.01
CA ALA A 49 -1.97 10.75 -7.25
C ALA A 49 -1.83 9.27 -6.87
N ALA A 50 -2.43 8.83 -5.75
CA ALA A 50 -2.44 7.43 -5.32
C ALA A 50 -3.16 6.53 -6.32
N ARG A 51 -4.29 6.97 -6.89
CA ARG A 51 -4.99 6.24 -7.95
C ARG A 51 -4.13 6.07 -9.20
N SER A 52 -3.41 7.11 -9.61
CA SER A 52 -2.46 7.00 -10.73
C SER A 52 -1.32 6.03 -10.42
N GLU A 53 -0.82 6.00 -9.18
CA GLU A 53 0.23 5.10 -8.74
C GLU A 53 -0.23 3.63 -8.77
N ILE A 54 -1.44 3.35 -8.26
CA ILE A 54 -2.08 2.02 -8.30
C ILE A 54 -2.17 1.53 -9.75
N GLN A 55 -2.68 2.34 -10.67
CA GLN A 55 -2.81 1.96 -12.08
C GLN A 55 -1.47 1.61 -12.73
N VAL A 56 -0.42 2.39 -12.43
CA VAL A 56 0.92 2.12 -12.94
C VAL A 56 1.48 0.84 -12.34
N LEU A 57 1.34 0.63 -11.02
CA LEU A 57 1.84 -0.56 -10.34
C LEU A 57 1.11 -1.84 -10.77
N GLU A 58 -0.21 -1.79 -10.98
CA GLU A 58 -0.97 -2.91 -11.57
C GLU A 58 -0.47 -3.25 -12.98
N HIS A 59 -0.24 -2.23 -13.81
CA HIS A 59 0.34 -2.44 -15.14
C HIS A 59 1.75 -3.03 -15.09
N LEU A 60 2.60 -2.56 -14.17
CA LEU A 60 3.96 -3.09 -13.99
C LEU A 60 3.94 -4.53 -13.48
N ASN A 61 3.10 -4.86 -12.50
CA ASN A 61 2.97 -6.22 -11.97
C ASN A 61 2.51 -7.23 -13.03
N THR A 62 1.63 -6.82 -13.94
CA THR A 62 1.17 -7.67 -15.05
C THR A 62 2.23 -7.81 -16.16
N THR A 63 3.03 -6.76 -16.38
CA THR A 63 4.06 -6.74 -17.43
C THR A 63 5.36 -7.43 -17.00
N ASP A 64 5.71 -7.39 -15.70
CA ASP A 64 6.92 -7.98 -15.13
C ASP A 64 6.62 -8.76 -13.83
N PRO A 65 5.89 -9.88 -13.92
CA PRO A 65 5.53 -10.69 -12.74
C PRO A 65 6.76 -11.36 -12.08
N SER A 66 7.88 -11.47 -12.80
CA SER A 66 9.14 -11.98 -12.25
C SER A 66 10.01 -10.90 -11.61
N SER A 67 9.57 -9.63 -11.58
CA SER A 67 10.33 -8.48 -11.05
C SER A 67 11.74 -8.37 -11.63
N THR A 68 11.89 -8.71 -12.91
CA THR A 68 13.16 -8.71 -13.66
C THR A 68 13.75 -7.30 -13.73
N PHE A 69 12.89 -6.29 -13.86
CA PHE A 69 13.27 -4.88 -13.94
C PHE A 69 13.38 -4.21 -12.55
N ARG A 70 13.15 -4.97 -11.48
CA ARG A 70 13.28 -4.54 -10.07
C ARG A 70 12.38 -3.36 -9.69
N CYS A 71 11.24 -3.23 -10.34
CA CYS A 71 10.17 -2.34 -9.89
C CYS A 71 9.54 -2.92 -8.62
N VAL A 72 9.22 -2.05 -7.66
CA VAL A 72 8.46 -2.42 -6.46
C VAL A 72 7.14 -3.09 -6.88
N GLN A 73 6.82 -4.20 -6.24
CA GLN A 73 5.60 -4.96 -6.53
C GLN A 73 4.52 -4.56 -5.53
N MET A 74 3.40 -4.06 -6.02
CA MET A 74 2.24 -3.81 -5.18
C MET A 74 1.55 -5.13 -4.87
N LEU A 75 1.35 -5.45 -3.59
CA LEU A 75 0.72 -6.71 -3.18
C LEU A 75 -0.81 -6.61 -3.22
N GLU A 76 -1.32 -5.51 -2.67
CA GLU A 76 -2.73 -5.14 -2.66
C GLU A 76 -2.85 -3.62 -2.45
N TRP A 77 -4.06 -3.09 -2.62
CA TRP A 77 -4.44 -1.74 -2.20
C TRP A 77 -5.85 -1.78 -1.63
N PHE A 78 -6.15 -0.86 -0.71
CA PHE A 78 -7.47 -0.75 -0.09
C PHE A 78 -7.74 0.65 0.45
N GLU A 79 -8.96 0.89 0.92
CA GLU A 79 -9.32 2.14 1.60
C GLU A 79 -9.62 1.90 3.09
N HIS A 80 -9.09 2.76 3.95
CA HIS A 80 -9.29 2.71 5.40
C HIS A 80 -9.63 4.06 6.02
N HIS A 81 -10.82 4.18 6.62
CA HIS A 81 -11.25 5.43 7.25
C HIS A 81 -11.03 6.68 6.36
N GLY A 82 -11.17 6.53 5.03
CA GLY A 82 -10.96 7.59 4.04
C GLY A 82 -9.51 7.75 3.54
N HIS A 83 -8.57 6.95 4.02
CA HIS A 83 -7.20 6.90 3.52
C HIS A 83 -7.04 5.80 2.46
N SER A 84 -6.39 6.10 1.34
CA SER A 84 -5.92 5.07 0.40
C SER A 84 -4.64 4.47 0.96
N CYS A 85 -4.57 3.14 0.96
CA CYS A 85 -3.46 2.35 1.49
C CYS A 85 -3.01 1.28 0.50
#